data_AF-A0A9J7M0U1-F1
#
_entry.id   AF-A0A9J7M0U1-F1
#
_cell.length_a   1.000
_cell.length_b   1.000
_cell.length_c   1.000
_cell.angle_alpha   90.00
_cell.angle_beta   90.00
_cell.angle_gamma   90.00
#
_symmetry.space_group_name_H-M   'P 1'
#
loop_
_entity.id
_entity.type
_entity.pdbx_description
1 polymer ?
#
loop_
_entity_poly.entity_id
_entity_poly.type
_entity_poly.pdbx_seq_one_letter_code
_entity_poly.pdbx_strand_id
1 'polypeptide(L)'
;MAGMKGTKGEPGKPGKTGAPGEYGQTGGQGRTGFKGDKGEPGKPCSCAGGVLSAHGRLTDAPFVAFSAALANRIVNVLENTIVKYNILHTNEGRAYDMATGKFTTPIPGYYMFTYSGMTTSVKGSAYWSRLVLHGEPVISLYDKSVGEHLSSSNSVILLLKPGDEVWVELDARSSMWGDYTGYVTFSGYLIHHV
;
A
#
# COMPACT_ATOMS: atom_id res chain seq x y z
N MET A 1 29.19 24.96 -71.42
CA MET A 1 29.77 23.67 -71.86
C MET A 1 31.28 23.79 -71.77
N ALA A 2 31.93 22.99 -70.93
CA ALA A 2 33.37 22.78 -70.97
C ALA A 2 33.66 21.32 -70.61
N GLY A 3 34.15 20.57 -71.60
CA GLY A 3 34.47 19.14 -71.49
C GLY A 3 35.83 18.92 -70.83
N MET A 4 35.90 17.85 -70.04
CA MET A 4 36.96 17.51 -69.09
C MET A 4 38.25 17.06 -69.80
N LYS A 5 39.40 17.59 -69.35
CA LYS A 5 40.72 17.07 -69.74
C LYS A 5 41.00 15.78 -68.97
N GLY A 6 41.29 14.71 -69.72
CA GLY A 6 41.55 13.36 -69.21
C GLY A 6 42.75 13.29 -68.27
N THR A 7 42.65 12.37 -67.33
CA THR A 7 43.55 12.23 -66.18
C THR A 7 44.87 11.57 -66.56
N LYS A 8 45.97 12.09 -66.00
CA LYS A 8 47.29 11.46 -66.05
C LYS A 8 47.21 10.09 -65.38
N GLY A 9 47.76 9.06 -66.03
CA GLY A 9 47.84 7.70 -65.48
C GLY A 9 48.59 7.66 -64.15
N GLU A 10 48.14 6.78 -63.27
CA GLU A 10 48.63 6.76 -61.89
C GLU A 10 50.09 6.28 -61.80
N PRO A 11 50.93 6.94 -60.98
CA PRO A 11 52.26 6.43 -60.66
C PRO A 11 52.24 4.99 -60.13
N GLY A 12 53.28 4.22 -60.49
CA GLY A 12 53.47 2.86 -59.99
C GLY A 12 53.55 2.81 -58.46
N LYS A 13 53.04 1.72 -57.90
CA LYS A 13 52.92 1.55 -56.45
C LYS A 13 54.31 1.60 -55.78
N PRO A 14 54.49 2.38 -54.71
CA PRO A 14 55.72 2.36 -53.92
C PRO A 14 56.09 0.93 -53.46
N GLY A 15 57.39 0.66 -53.38
CA GLY A 15 57.90 -0.60 -52.83
C GLY A 15 57.45 -0.79 -51.38
N LYS A 16 57.28 -2.05 -50.96
CA LYS A 16 56.81 -2.36 -49.61
C LYS A 16 57.84 -1.89 -48.57
N THR A 17 57.40 -1.06 -47.62
CA THR A 17 58.20 -0.64 -46.47
C THR A 17 58.66 -1.88 -45.69
N GLY A 18 59.91 -1.86 -45.21
CA GLY A 18 60.45 -2.94 -44.35
C GLY A 18 59.61 -3.14 -43.09
N ALA A 19 59.61 -4.36 -42.55
CA ALA A 19 58.84 -4.68 -41.36
C ALA A 19 59.27 -3.79 -40.18
N PRO A 20 58.32 -3.19 -39.43
CA PRO A 20 58.64 -2.46 -38.21
C PRO A 20 59.40 -3.34 -37.21
N GLY A 21 60.37 -2.76 -36.50
CA GLY A 21 61.08 -3.47 -35.42
C GLY A 21 60.11 -3.91 -34.31
N GLU A 22 60.45 -4.98 -33.59
CA GLU A 22 59.61 -5.47 -32.50
C GLU A 22 59.39 -4.38 -31.44
N TYR A 23 58.13 -4.18 -31.07
CA TYR A 23 57.77 -3.21 -30.02
C TYR A 23 58.34 -3.68 -28.68
N GLY A 24 59.01 -2.77 -27.96
CA GLY A 24 59.49 -3.03 -26.60
C GLY A 24 58.32 -3.42 -25.67
N GLN A 25 58.58 -4.33 -24.74
CA GLN A 25 57.55 -4.82 -23.81
C GLN A 25 56.95 -3.64 -23.04
N THR A 26 55.62 -3.55 -23.04
CA THR A 26 54.89 -2.51 -22.30
C THR A 26 55.15 -2.66 -20.81
N GLY A 27 55.46 -1.55 -20.13
CA GLY A 27 55.69 -1.55 -18.67
C GLY A 27 54.47 -2.10 -17.91
N GLY A 28 54.73 -2.83 -16.83
CA GLY A 28 53.67 -3.42 -16.01
C GLY A 28 52.67 -2.38 -15.51
N GLN A 29 51.39 -2.76 -15.42
CA GLN A 29 50.32 -1.88 -14.97
C GLN A 29 50.61 -1.35 -13.55
N GLY A 30 50.42 -0.04 -13.35
CA GLY A 30 50.56 0.60 -12.05
C GLY A 30 49.62 -0.01 -11.00
N ARG A 31 50.03 0.03 -9.72
CA ARG A 31 49.23 -0.53 -8.62
C ARG A 31 47.86 0.17 -8.54
N THR A 32 46.80 -0.62 -8.37
CA THR A 32 45.45 -0.09 -8.11
C THR A 32 45.46 0.76 -6.84
N GLY A 33 44.81 1.94 -6.90
CA GLY A 33 44.71 2.83 -5.75
C GLY A 33 43.91 2.20 -4.60
N PHE A 34 44.18 2.65 -3.37
CA PHE A 34 43.44 2.20 -2.20
C PHE A 34 41.97 2.62 -2.28
N LYS A 35 41.07 1.73 -1.86
CA LYS A 35 39.64 2.01 -1.74
C LYS A 35 39.42 3.08 -0.66
N GLY A 36 38.61 4.10 -0.96
CA GLY A 36 38.26 5.14 0.00
C GLY A 36 37.46 4.60 1.19
N ASP A 37 37.57 5.29 2.33
CA ASP A 37 36.88 4.90 3.56
C ASP A 37 35.36 5.00 3.43
N LYS A 38 34.65 4.18 4.21
CA LYS A 38 33.20 4.21 4.28
C LYS A 38 32.75 5.54 4.91
N GLY A 39 31.74 6.18 4.32
CA GLY A 39 31.14 7.40 4.87
C GLY A 39 30.53 7.17 6.26
N GLU A 40 30.49 8.22 7.07
CA GLU A 40 29.93 8.16 8.42
C GLU A 40 28.43 7.81 8.40
N PRO A 41 27.94 7.02 9.36
CA PRO A 41 26.51 6.77 9.52
C PRO A 41 25.70 8.07 9.70
N GLY A 42 24.50 8.11 9.13
CA GLY A 42 23.57 9.22 9.35
C GLY A 42 23.19 9.38 10.83
N LYS A 43 23.01 10.63 11.28
CA LYS A 43 22.65 10.92 12.67
C LYS A 43 21.30 10.28 13.04
N PRO A 44 21.18 9.61 14.19
CA PRO A 44 19.91 9.06 14.67
C PRO A 44 18.88 10.17 14.89
N CYS A 45 17.60 9.88 14.60
CA CYS A 45 16.50 10.80 14.83
C CYS A 45 16.31 11.05 16.33
N SER A 46 16.35 12.31 16.77
CA SER A 46 16.20 12.72 18.16
C SER A 46 14.72 12.97 18.50
N CYS A 47 13.94 11.91 18.62
CA CYS A 47 12.61 11.94 19.25
C CYS A 47 12.69 11.26 20.62
N ALA A 48 13.45 11.87 21.53
CA ALA A 48 13.54 11.44 22.92
C ALA A 48 12.46 12.15 23.75
N GLY A 49 11.30 11.50 23.88
CA GLY A 49 10.18 11.93 24.72
C GLY A 49 9.39 10.75 25.28
N GLY A 50 10.08 9.68 25.70
CA GLY A 50 9.44 8.46 26.23
C GLY A 50 10.19 7.92 27.45
N VAL A 51 9.44 7.67 28.52
CA VAL A 51 9.90 7.23 29.85
C VAL A 51 10.44 5.79 29.79
N LEU A 52 11.61 5.57 30.38
CA LEU A 52 12.31 4.29 30.42
C LEU A 52 11.58 3.27 31.31
N SER A 53 11.21 2.11 30.77
CA SER A 53 10.84 0.92 31.54
C SER A 53 12.02 -0.06 31.60
N ALA A 54 12.14 -0.78 32.72
CA ALA A 54 13.33 -1.47 33.23
C ALA A 54 13.87 -2.67 32.40
N HIS A 55 13.38 -2.89 31.19
CA HIS A 55 13.93 -3.85 30.23
C HIS A 55 14.10 -3.14 28.88
N GLY A 56 15.36 -2.81 28.55
CA GLY A 56 15.81 -1.95 27.44
C GLY A 56 15.34 -2.34 26.04
N ARG A 57 14.05 -2.18 25.79
CA ARG A 57 13.44 -2.05 24.48
C ARG A 57 12.85 -0.65 24.46
N LEU A 58 13.25 0.18 23.49
CA LEU A 58 12.47 1.35 23.12
C LEU A 58 11.03 0.86 22.98
N THR A 59 10.11 1.33 23.81
CA THR A 59 8.71 0.96 23.63
C THR A 59 8.33 1.50 22.26
N ASP A 60 8.09 0.59 21.31
CA ASP A 60 7.61 0.95 19.98
C ASP A 60 6.45 1.94 20.16
N ALA A 61 6.47 3.04 19.41
CA ALA A 61 5.34 3.95 19.41
C ALA A 61 4.06 3.14 19.20
N PRO A 62 2.96 3.45 19.92
CA PRO A 62 1.75 2.67 19.82
C PRO A 62 1.31 2.58 18.36
N PHE A 63 1.28 1.36 17.83
CA PHE A 63 0.91 1.07 16.45
C PHE A 63 -0.35 0.20 16.44
N VAL A 64 -1.39 0.71 15.80
CA VAL A 64 -2.67 0.02 15.64
C VAL A 64 -3.07 0.15 14.19
N ALA A 65 -3.26 -0.98 13.52
CA ALA A 65 -3.70 -1.01 12.13
C ALA A 65 -4.38 -2.34 11.84
N PHE A 66 -5.53 -2.31 11.19
CA PHE A 66 -6.18 -3.50 10.67
C PHE A 66 -6.63 -3.28 9.24
N SER A 67 -6.66 -4.37 8.47
CA SER A 67 -7.28 -4.41 7.16
C SER A 67 -7.87 -5.79 6.96
N ALA A 68 -9.16 -5.82 6.63
CA ALA A 68 -9.92 -7.04 6.46
C ALA A 68 -10.81 -6.97 5.22
N ALA A 69 -11.12 -8.13 4.65
CA ALA A 69 -12.02 -8.29 3.51
C ALA A 69 -13.14 -9.29 3.80
N LEU A 70 -14.24 -9.14 3.07
CA LEU A 70 -15.41 -10.02 3.14
C LEU A 70 -15.24 -11.19 2.15
N ALA A 71 -15.14 -12.41 2.67
CA ALA A 71 -14.89 -13.60 1.85
C ALA A 71 -16.12 -14.12 1.10
N ASN A 72 -17.32 -13.82 1.60
CA ASN A 72 -18.55 -14.43 1.11
C ASN A 72 -19.59 -13.36 0.83
N ARG A 73 -20.33 -13.55 -0.25
CA ARG A 73 -21.49 -12.73 -0.60
C ARG A 73 -22.50 -12.69 0.55
N ILE A 74 -23.01 -11.50 0.83
CA ILE A 74 -24.13 -11.24 1.73
C ILE A 74 -25.39 -11.00 0.90
N VAL A 75 -26.52 -11.59 1.28
CA VAL A 75 -27.78 -11.49 0.53
C VAL A 75 -28.94 -11.23 1.46
N ASN A 76 -29.72 -10.19 1.15
CA ASN A 76 -31.02 -9.88 1.74
C ASN A 76 -31.03 -9.96 3.27
N VAL A 77 -30.19 -9.16 3.92
CA VAL A 77 -30.03 -9.18 5.39
C VAL A 77 -31.15 -8.47 6.13
N LEU A 78 -31.22 -8.73 7.43
CA LEU A 78 -32.04 -7.97 8.36
C LEU A 78 -31.41 -6.59 8.63
N GLU A 79 -32.21 -5.67 9.16
CA GLU A 79 -31.72 -4.36 9.60
C GLU A 79 -30.64 -4.50 10.67
N ASN A 80 -29.68 -3.58 10.68
CA ASN A 80 -28.55 -3.51 11.61
C ASN A 80 -27.68 -4.79 11.61
N THR A 81 -27.58 -5.47 10.46
CA THR A 81 -26.71 -6.65 10.32
C THR A 81 -25.25 -6.21 10.23
N ILE A 82 -24.44 -6.56 11.23
CA ILE A 82 -22.99 -6.26 11.23
C ILE A 82 -22.27 -7.08 10.14
N VAL A 83 -21.43 -6.40 9.36
CA VAL A 83 -20.59 -7.04 8.34
C VAL A 83 -19.36 -7.66 9.01
N LYS A 84 -19.24 -8.98 8.90
CA LYS A 84 -18.11 -9.74 9.44
C LYS A 84 -17.06 -9.98 8.37
N TYR A 85 -16.07 -9.09 8.29
CA TYR A 85 -14.91 -9.27 7.41
C TYR A 85 -14.01 -10.36 7.99
N ASN A 86 -13.88 -11.46 7.25
CA ASN A 86 -13.33 -12.74 7.71
C ASN A 86 -12.07 -13.18 6.95
N ILE A 87 -11.47 -12.27 6.17
CA ILE A 87 -10.12 -12.39 5.63
C ILE A 87 -9.30 -11.27 6.24
N LEU A 88 -8.24 -11.60 6.99
CA LEU A 88 -7.32 -10.60 7.56
C LEU A 88 -6.09 -10.42 6.67
N HIS A 89 -5.79 -9.18 6.32
CA HIS A 89 -4.51 -8.80 5.73
C HIS A 89 -3.55 -8.31 6.81
N THR A 90 -4.05 -7.57 7.80
CA THR A 90 -3.27 -7.05 8.94
C THR A 90 -4.20 -6.87 10.14
N ASN A 91 -3.69 -7.06 11.36
CA ASN A 91 -4.43 -6.79 12.60
C ASN A 91 -3.46 -6.46 13.75
N GLU A 92 -2.58 -5.48 13.53
CA GLU A 92 -1.64 -4.99 14.53
C GLU A 92 -2.37 -4.23 15.64
N GLY A 93 -1.96 -4.48 16.89
CA GLY A 93 -2.72 -4.08 18.07
C GLY A 93 -3.92 -4.98 18.38
N ARG A 94 -4.22 -5.98 17.52
CA ARG A 94 -5.28 -6.99 17.70
C ARG A 94 -6.65 -6.37 18.05
N ALA A 95 -6.94 -5.21 17.46
CA ALA A 95 -8.08 -4.39 17.79
C ALA A 95 -9.35 -4.76 16.98
N TYR A 96 -9.21 -5.48 15.87
CA TYR A 96 -10.35 -5.97 15.09
C TYR A 96 -10.66 -7.44 15.41
N ASP A 97 -11.93 -7.76 15.64
CA ASP A 97 -12.43 -9.11 15.89
C ASP A 97 -13.32 -9.58 14.73
N MET A 98 -12.88 -10.63 14.03
CA MET A 98 -13.62 -11.22 12.91
C MET A 98 -14.93 -11.90 13.33
N ALA A 99 -15.05 -12.37 14.58
CA ALA A 99 -16.24 -13.06 15.04
C ALA A 99 -17.42 -12.08 15.22
N THR A 100 -17.11 -10.84 15.61
CA THR A 100 -18.07 -9.76 15.84
C THR A 100 -18.16 -8.78 14.66
N GLY A 101 -17.10 -8.62 13.88
CA GLY A 101 -17.01 -7.60 12.82
C GLY A 101 -16.65 -6.21 13.34
N LYS A 102 -16.19 -6.10 14.59
CA LYS A 102 -15.97 -4.84 15.28
C LYS A 102 -14.48 -4.55 15.48
N PHE A 103 -14.13 -3.28 15.36
CA PHE A 103 -12.89 -2.72 15.88
C PHE A 103 -13.15 -2.15 17.28
N THR A 104 -12.35 -2.52 18.27
CA THR A 104 -12.38 -1.97 19.63
C THR A 104 -11.11 -1.18 19.87
N THR A 105 -11.25 0.10 20.19
CA THR A 105 -10.12 1.03 20.33
C THR A 105 -9.25 0.65 21.53
N PRO A 106 -7.96 0.30 21.35
CA PRO A 106 -7.10 -0.06 22.46
C PRO A 106 -6.41 1.16 23.10
N ILE A 107 -6.19 2.22 22.32
CA ILE A 107 -5.37 3.38 22.68
C ILE A 107 -6.10 4.66 22.23
N PRO A 108 -6.21 5.70 23.08
CA PRO A 108 -6.84 6.95 22.69
C PRO A 108 -6.08 7.60 21.53
N GLY A 109 -6.80 8.18 20.56
CA GLY A 109 -6.15 8.83 19.43
C GLY A 109 -7.06 9.17 18.28
N TYR A 110 -6.48 9.79 17.26
CA TYR A 110 -7.10 10.00 15.97
C TYR A 110 -6.90 8.76 15.09
N TYR A 111 -7.99 8.18 14.60
CA TYR A 111 -8.00 7.01 13.73
C TYR A 111 -8.60 7.38 12.38
N MET A 112 -8.01 6.89 11.29
CA MET A 112 -8.65 6.88 9.97
C MET A 112 -9.32 5.54 9.76
N PHE A 113 -10.58 5.55 9.34
CA PHE A 113 -11.28 4.37 8.85
C PHE A 113 -11.67 4.54 7.40
N THR A 114 -11.60 3.45 6.64
CA THR A 114 -12.09 3.38 5.27
C THR A 114 -12.75 2.04 5.04
N TYR A 115 -13.86 2.04 4.31
CA TYR A 115 -14.54 0.82 3.92
C TYR A 115 -15.10 0.95 2.51
N SER A 116 -15.23 -0.20 1.84
CA SER A 116 -15.81 -0.32 0.51
C SER A 116 -17.03 -1.22 0.52
N GLY A 117 -17.92 -0.99 -0.43
CA GLY A 117 -19.03 -1.87 -0.73
C GLY A 117 -19.13 -2.15 -2.22
N MET A 118 -19.54 -3.37 -2.57
CA MET A 118 -19.77 -3.78 -3.95
C MET A 118 -21.16 -4.41 -4.06
N THR A 119 -21.97 -3.95 -5.01
CA THR A 119 -23.25 -4.59 -5.29
C THR A 119 -23.03 -5.96 -5.92
N THR A 120 -24.04 -6.82 -5.80
CA THR A 120 -24.10 -8.02 -6.63
C THR A 120 -24.42 -7.63 -8.08
N SER A 121 -24.17 -8.49 -9.07
CA SER A 121 -24.55 -8.24 -10.47
C SER A 121 -26.05 -8.43 -10.73
N VAL A 122 -26.84 -8.82 -9.72
CA VAL A 122 -28.29 -8.97 -9.86
C VAL A 122 -28.93 -7.59 -9.99
N LYS A 123 -29.56 -7.32 -11.14
CA LYS A 123 -30.29 -6.07 -11.38
C LYS A 123 -31.32 -5.82 -10.27
N GLY A 124 -31.28 -4.62 -9.70
CA GLY A 124 -32.16 -4.23 -8.60
C GLY A 124 -31.66 -4.61 -7.21
N SER A 125 -30.62 -5.43 -7.08
CA SER A 125 -29.93 -5.61 -5.80
C SER A 125 -29.27 -4.31 -5.36
N ALA A 126 -29.27 -4.07 -4.06
CA ALA A 126 -28.68 -2.87 -3.47
C ALA A 126 -28.05 -3.22 -2.14
N TYR A 127 -27.16 -2.37 -1.66
CA TYR A 127 -26.78 -2.33 -0.26
C TYR A 127 -26.89 -0.90 0.26
N TRP A 128 -27.26 -0.77 1.52
CA TRP A 128 -27.06 0.43 2.31
C TRP A 128 -26.21 0.03 3.50
N SER A 129 -24.99 0.54 3.57
CA SER A 129 -24.08 0.31 4.69
C SER A 129 -23.78 1.60 5.44
N ARG A 130 -23.48 1.43 6.73
CA ARG A 130 -23.16 2.53 7.65
C ARG A 130 -21.94 2.12 8.47
N LEU A 131 -20.95 3.00 8.57
CA LEU A 131 -19.94 2.92 9.60
C LEU A 131 -20.51 3.54 10.87
N VAL A 132 -20.48 2.78 11.95
CA VAL A 132 -21.13 3.10 13.21
C VAL A 132 -20.08 3.25 14.30
N LEU A 133 -20.25 4.27 15.14
CA LEU A 133 -19.48 4.50 16.35
C LEU A 133 -20.46 4.52 17.53
N HIS A 134 -20.30 3.63 18.50
CA HIS A 134 -21.17 3.55 19.70
C HIS A 134 -22.67 3.41 19.39
N GLY A 135 -23.03 2.76 18.29
CA GLY A 135 -24.42 2.57 17.87
C GLY A 135 -24.98 3.70 17.00
N GLU A 136 -24.24 4.81 16.84
CA GLU A 136 -24.64 5.93 16.01
C GLU A 136 -23.94 5.90 14.64
N PRO A 137 -24.68 6.02 13.52
CA PRO A 137 -24.10 6.12 12.19
C PRO A 137 -23.23 7.38 12.02
N VAL A 138 -22.04 7.21 11.47
CA VAL A 138 -21.07 8.29 11.22
C VAL A 138 -21.02 8.66 9.73
N ILE A 139 -20.80 7.66 8.87
CA ILE A 139 -20.76 7.81 7.41
C ILE A 139 -21.48 6.63 6.76
N SER A 140 -22.05 6.84 5.58
CA SER A 140 -22.85 5.83 4.86
C SER A 140 -22.38 5.61 3.43
N LEU A 141 -22.74 4.45 2.88
CA LEU A 141 -22.67 4.11 1.47
C LEU A 141 -24.01 3.53 1.03
N TYR A 142 -24.41 3.86 -0.20
CA TYR A 142 -25.56 3.25 -0.85
C TYR A 142 -25.26 3.08 -2.33
N ASP A 143 -25.50 1.88 -2.84
CA ASP A 143 -25.48 1.60 -4.28
C ASP A 143 -26.55 0.60 -4.65
N LYS A 144 -27.04 0.72 -5.88
CA LYS A 144 -28.04 -0.17 -6.47
C LYS A 144 -27.61 -0.64 -7.85
N SER A 145 -27.45 -1.95 -7.99
CA SER A 145 -27.04 -2.59 -9.24
C SER A 145 -28.08 -2.38 -10.34
N VAL A 146 -27.58 -2.00 -11.52
CA VAL A 146 -28.34 -1.91 -12.77
C VAL A 146 -28.23 -3.19 -13.62
N GLY A 147 -27.63 -4.26 -13.08
CA GLY A 147 -27.29 -5.49 -13.80
C GLY A 147 -25.78 -5.78 -13.86
N GLU A 148 -24.97 -4.91 -13.24
CA GLU A 148 -23.51 -5.00 -13.16
C GLU A 148 -23.05 -4.79 -11.71
N HIS A 149 -21.77 -5.07 -11.44
CA HIS A 149 -21.15 -4.74 -10.15
C HIS A 149 -20.85 -3.24 -10.10
N LEU A 150 -21.38 -2.56 -9.08
CA LEU A 150 -21.03 -1.19 -8.73
C LEU A 150 -20.27 -1.21 -7.41
N SER A 151 -19.25 -0.36 -7.30
CA SER A 151 -18.42 -0.25 -6.10
C SER A 151 -18.37 1.20 -5.63
N SER A 152 -18.44 1.41 -4.33
CA SER A 152 -18.18 2.70 -3.70
C SER A 152 -17.41 2.51 -2.40
N SER A 153 -16.77 3.58 -1.95
CA SER A 153 -16.00 3.63 -0.72
C SER A 153 -16.18 4.96 -0.02
N ASN A 154 -16.01 4.96 1.30
CA ASN A 154 -16.07 6.16 2.12
C ASN A 154 -15.07 6.05 3.27
N SER A 155 -14.63 7.19 3.80
CA SER A 155 -13.63 7.27 4.86
C SER A 155 -13.92 8.39 5.85
N VAL A 156 -13.43 8.23 7.08
CA VAL A 156 -13.61 9.21 8.16
C VAL A 156 -12.41 9.18 9.11
N ILE A 157 -12.06 10.35 9.65
CA ILE A 157 -11.12 10.48 10.77
C ILE A 157 -11.92 10.71 12.05
N LEU A 158 -11.67 9.90 13.08
CA LEU A 158 -12.38 9.94 14.36
C LEU A 158 -11.39 10.07 15.51
N LEU A 159 -11.74 10.88 16.51
CA LEU A 159 -11.08 10.87 17.81
C LEU A 159 -11.76 9.82 18.69
N LEU A 160 -11.02 8.78 19.07
CA LEU A 160 -11.53 7.63 19.84
C LEU A 160 -10.87 7.51 21.20
N LYS A 161 -11.61 6.94 22.15
CA LYS A 161 -11.17 6.58 23.50
C LYS A 161 -11.05 5.06 23.63
N PRO A 162 -10.26 4.54 24.60
CA PRO A 162 -10.21 3.11 24.88
C PRO A 162 -11.60 2.53 25.12
N GLY A 163 -11.89 1.41 24.45
CA GLY A 163 -13.19 0.75 24.51
C GLY A 163 -14.22 1.25 23.48
N ASP A 164 -13.95 2.33 22.74
CA ASP A 164 -14.83 2.76 21.66
C ASP A 164 -14.90 1.70 20.56
N GLU A 165 -16.13 1.29 20.21
CA GLU A 165 -16.39 0.29 19.17
C GLU A 165 -16.77 0.96 17.85
N VAL A 166 -16.12 0.52 16.76
CA VAL A 166 -16.41 0.93 15.39
C VAL A 166 -16.69 -0.29 14.53
N TRP A 167 -17.77 -0.28 13.75
CA TRP A 167 -18.10 -1.37 12.82
C TRP A 167 -18.82 -0.87 11.58
N VAL A 168 -18.96 -1.77 10.60
CA VAL A 168 -19.84 -1.56 9.45
C VAL A 168 -21.07 -2.45 9.61
N GLU A 169 -22.24 -1.88 9.41
CA GLU A 169 -23.51 -2.62 9.39
C GLU A 169 -24.31 -2.32 8.13
N LEU A 170 -25.32 -3.16 7.90
CA LEU A 170 -26.21 -3.10 6.77
C LEU A 170 -27.65 -2.83 7.19
N ASP A 171 -28.34 -2.02 6.40
CA ASP A 171 -29.79 -1.84 6.49
C ASP A 171 -30.54 -3.04 5.89
N ALA A 172 -31.83 -3.15 6.20
CA ALA A 172 -32.70 -4.21 5.74
C ALA A 172 -32.66 -4.38 4.22
N ARG A 173 -32.68 -5.63 3.77
CA ARG A 173 -32.69 -6.06 2.36
C ARG A 173 -31.39 -5.77 1.59
N SER A 174 -30.34 -5.34 2.28
CA SER A 174 -29.02 -5.13 1.67
C SER A 174 -28.38 -6.43 1.20
N SER A 175 -27.64 -6.36 0.09
CA SER A 175 -26.87 -7.46 -0.49
C SER A 175 -25.53 -6.94 -1.03
N MET A 176 -24.43 -7.53 -0.57
CA MET A 176 -23.07 -7.16 -0.97
C MET A 176 -22.37 -8.35 -1.62
N TRP A 177 -21.59 -8.07 -2.66
CA TRP A 177 -20.69 -9.05 -3.25
C TRP A 177 -19.42 -9.19 -2.39
N GLY A 178 -19.08 -10.43 -2.05
CA GLY A 178 -17.86 -10.75 -1.31
C GLY A 178 -17.26 -12.04 -1.87
N ASP A 179 -15.94 -12.06 -2.02
CA ASP A 179 -15.14 -13.20 -2.44
C ASP A 179 -13.71 -13.07 -1.91
N TYR A 180 -12.88 -14.07 -2.19
CA TYR A 180 -11.47 -14.11 -1.75
C TYR A 180 -10.56 -13.08 -2.43
N THR A 181 -11.06 -12.33 -3.44
CA THR A 181 -10.28 -11.30 -4.15
C THR A 181 -10.36 -9.93 -3.51
N GLY A 182 -11.26 -9.74 -2.52
CA GLY A 182 -11.22 -8.59 -1.61
C GLY A 182 -11.89 -7.31 -2.10
N TYR A 183 -13.03 -7.40 -2.81
CA TYR A 183 -13.77 -6.22 -3.27
C TYR A 183 -14.39 -5.37 -2.15
N VAL A 184 -14.83 -6.02 -1.08
CA VAL A 184 -15.49 -5.40 0.08
C VAL A 184 -14.54 -5.46 1.26
N THR A 185 -14.06 -4.29 1.67
CA THR A 185 -12.99 -4.14 2.65
C THR A 185 -13.40 -3.22 3.78
N PHE A 186 -12.79 -3.42 4.95
CA PHE A 186 -12.82 -2.49 6.07
C PHE A 186 -11.42 -2.42 6.67
N SER A 187 -10.88 -1.22 6.72
CA SER A 187 -9.53 -0.96 7.21
C SER A 187 -9.52 0.27 8.09
N GLY A 188 -8.59 0.31 9.03
CA GLY A 188 -8.36 1.48 9.85
C GLY A 188 -7.04 1.43 10.58
N TYR A 189 -6.52 2.61 10.94
CA TYR A 189 -5.24 2.74 11.63
C TYR A 189 -5.18 3.99 12.50
N LEU A 190 -4.36 3.92 13.54
CA LEU A 190 -4.02 5.04 14.41
C LEU A 190 -3.13 6.03 13.65
N ILE A 191 -3.58 7.27 13.52
CA ILE A 191 -2.81 8.39 12.96
C ILE A 191 -1.91 8.99 14.05
N HIS A 192 -2.48 9.26 15.21
CA HIS A 192 -1.79 9.91 16.33
C HIS A 192 -2.46 9.55 17.65
N HIS A 193 -1.68 9.07 18.62
CA HIS A 193 -2.18 8.83 19.98
C HIS A 193 -2.29 10.14 20.75
N VAL A 194 -3.21 10.24 21.71
CA VAL A 194 -3.42 11.42 22.55
C VAL A 194 -3.39 11.10 24.04
#